data_AF-A0A1G7E801-F1
#
_entry.id   AF-A0A1G7E801-F1
#
_cell.length_a   1.000
_cell.length_b   1.000
_cell.length_c   1.000
_cell.angle_alpha   90.00
_cell.angle_beta   90.00
_cell.angle_gamma   90.00
#
_symmetry.space_group_name_H-M   'P 1'
#
loop_
_entity.id
_entity.type
_entity.pdbx_description
1 polymer ?
#
loop_
_entity_poly.entity_id
_entity_poly.type
_entity_poly.pdbx_seq_one_letter_code
_entity_poly.pdbx_strand_id
1 'polypeptide(L)'
;MSLFHTHVAVDWSAAGSPRTGRDSLWIAILRDGALRLVNPATRGEAMAVLTRLLDEESAAGRRVLAGFDFPFGYPRGLSQAIRPGGDWRDVWARIAQLVEDGPANANTRFDAAARLNALFGAEGPFWANGLQRDIDGLPRTKPEGWDETLPANLRACDRDAKGAQEVWKLSGAGSVGGQALTGIAALQGLRARDDVSIWPFEPHDRGHVLAEAFPSLLPVAVPEGQVKDAVQVETLARAFAALDASGQLAAMLGAELTAEQKSDEATILGLSHLDALRAAAPDLSARPAPGAPTRPMRPYEKDPTKIYAQSFATVRAEARLGRFPEDLQPMAIRLIHACGMVEIADRLAFSPGAMAAGRAALAAGAPVICDCEMVGAGLIRRRLPGTEIIVTLNDARVPDMARDLGTTRSAAAVELWREHIEGAVIAIGNAPTALFHLLERLDEGWPKPALILGFPVGFVGAAESKAELAANPRGCDFVALKGRRGGSAMAAAAVNALAGGISEERA
;
A
#
# COMPACT_ATOMS: atom_id res chain seq x y z
N MET A 1 -45.66 -3.86 0.56
CA MET A 1 -44.77 -3.30 1.58
C MET A 1 -43.38 -3.84 1.29
N SER A 2 -42.35 -3.01 1.41
CA SER A 2 -40.96 -3.45 1.24
C SER A 2 -40.60 -4.52 2.28
N LEU A 3 -39.84 -5.52 1.85
CA LEU A 3 -39.36 -6.63 2.67
C LEU A 3 -38.16 -6.23 3.53
N PHE A 4 -37.32 -5.32 3.02
CA PHE A 4 -36.08 -4.88 3.65
C PHE A 4 -36.04 -3.35 3.79
N HIS A 5 -35.34 -2.90 4.82
CA HIS A 5 -35.15 -1.47 5.09
C HIS A 5 -33.79 -0.98 4.57
N THR A 6 -32.83 -1.89 4.49
CA THR A 6 -31.47 -1.62 4.01
C THR A 6 -31.11 -2.61 2.91
N HIS A 7 -30.64 -2.10 1.77
CA HIS A 7 -30.18 -2.88 0.63
C HIS A 7 -28.67 -2.68 0.46
N VAL A 8 -27.95 -3.78 0.46
CA VAL A 8 -26.49 -3.81 0.40
C VAL A 8 -26.06 -4.58 -0.85
N ALA A 9 -25.07 -4.05 -1.54
CA ALA A 9 -24.36 -4.76 -2.60
C ALA A 9 -22.86 -4.71 -2.32
N VAL A 10 -22.21 -5.86 -2.45
CA VAL A 10 -20.81 -6.06 -2.12
C VAL A 10 -20.07 -6.61 -3.33
N ASP A 11 -19.08 -5.87 -3.81
CA ASP A 11 -18.05 -6.41 -4.69
C ASP A 11 -16.95 -7.02 -3.81
N TRP A 12 -16.70 -8.31 -3.98
CA TRP A 12 -15.81 -9.08 -3.12
C TRP A 12 -14.47 -9.32 -3.79
N SER A 13 -13.36 -9.08 -3.10
CA SER A 13 -12.03 -9.32 -3.65
C SER A 13 -11.26 -10.42 -2.92
N ALA A 14 -10.69 -11.33 -3.71
CA ALA A 14 -9.75 -12.35 -3.24
C ALA A 14 -8.30 -11.83 -3.12
N ALA A 15 -8.04 -10.53 -3.28
CA ALA A 15 -6.69 -9.97 -3.21
C ALA A 15 -5.94 -10.44 -1.94
N GLY A 16 -4.67 -10.84 -2.11
CA GLY A 16 -3.81 -11.31 -1.01
C GLY A 16 -3.08 -10.20 -0.27
N SER A 17 -3.37 -8.94 -0.58
CA SER A 17 -2.79 -7.75 0.05
C SER A 17 -3.86 -6.67 0.18
N PRO A 18 -3.68 -5.66 1.04
CA PRO A 18 -4.66 -4.60 1.19
C PRO A 18 -4.78 -3.79 -0.11
N ARG A 19 -6.00 -3.52 -0.56
CA ARG A 19 -6.27 -2.79 -1.82
C ARG A 19 -7.51 -1.92 -1.73
N THR A 20 -7.46 -0.75 -2.38
CA THR A 20 -8.56 0.20 -2.55
C THR A 20 -8.60 0.68 -3.99
N GLY A 21 -9.74 1.15 -4.48
CA GLY A 21 -9.94 1.60 -5.86
C GLY A 21 -10.43 0.48 -6.77
N ARG A 22 -9.87 0.38 -7.98
CA ARG A 22 -10.23 -0.65 -8.96
C ARG A 22 -9.85 -2.04 -8.48
N ASP A 23 -10.63 -3.04 -8.85
CA ASP A 23 -10.38 -4.46 -8.57
C ASP A 23 -10.20 -4.75 -7.06
N SER A 24 -11.02 -4.11 -6.23
CA SER A 24 -10.96 -4.16 -4.76
C SER A 24 -12.35 -4.27 -4.11
N LEU A 25 -12.41 -4.42 -2.78
CA LEU A 25 -13.67 -4.57 -2.05
C LEU A 25 -14.51 -3.30 -2.10
N TRP A 26 -15.75 -3.37 -2.56
CA TRP A 26 -16.70 -2.24 -2.47
C TRP A 26 -17.98 -2.67 -1.78
N ILE A 27 -18.53 -1.79 -0.94
CA ILE A 27 -19.80 -2.01 -0.25
C ILE A 27 -20.67 -0.77 -0.48
N ALA A 28 -21.79 -0.95 -1.17
CA ALA A 28 -22.87 0.03 -1.23
C ALA A 28 -23.92 -0.32 -0.17
N ILE A 29 -24.21 0.61 0.74
CA ILE A 29 -25.25 0.49 1.77
C ILE A 29 -26.30 1.55 1.47
N LEU A 30 -27.50 1.14 1.11
CA LEU A 30 -28.62 2.03 0.83
C LEU A 30 -29.70 1.82 1.89
N ARG A 31 -30.02 2.86 2.66
CA ARG A 31 -31.07 2.86 3.68
C ARG A 31 -31.97 4.07 3.48
N ASP A 32 -33.28 3.85 3.31
CA ASP A 32 -34.26 4.94 3.13
C ASP A 32 -33.85 5.97 2.05
N GLY A 33 -33.24 5.50 0.97
CA GLY A 33 -32.71 6.34 -0.13
C GLY A 33 -31.34 7.00 0.13
N ALA A 34 -30.84 6.98 1.36
CA ALA A 34 -29.51 7.46 1.72
C ALA A 34 -28.45 6.39 1.41
N LEU A 35 -27.51 6.73 0.53
CA LEU A 35 -26.42 5.83 0.13
C LEU A 35 -25.15 6.15 0.90
N ARG A 36 -24.48 5.08 1.36
CA ARG A 36 -23.10 5.10 1.83
C ARG A 36 -22.28 4.09 1.02
N LEU A 37 -21.24 4.58 0.34
CA LEU A 37 -20.23 3.75 -0.31
C LEU A 37 -19.01 3.59 0.61
N VAL A 38 -18.52 2.37 0.74
CA VAL A 38 -17.32 2.03 1.53
C VAL A 38 -16.39 1.21 0.66
N ASN A 39 -15.08 1.48 0.72
CA ASN A 39 -14.03 0.74 0.02
C ASN A 39 -13.00 0.21 1.04
N PRO A 40 -13.33 -0.88 1.76
CA PRO A 40 -12.42 -1.47 2.74
C PRO A 40 -11.14 -1.94 2.09
N ALA A 41 -10.00 -1.76 2.77
CA ALA A 41 -8.72 -2.22 2.24
C ALA A 41 -8.55 -3.73 2.39
N THR A 42 -9.25 -4.36 3.34
CA THR A 42 -9.13 -5.79 3.67
C THR A 42 -10.48 -6.47 3.87
N ARG A 43 -10.53 -7.80 3.71
CA ARG A 43 -11.74 -8.59 4.03
C ARG A 43 -12.14 -8.48 5.50
N GLY A 44 -11.16 -8.40 6.41
CA GLY A 44 -11.44 -8.15 7.84
C GLY A 44 -12.16 -6.83 8.09
N GLU A 45 -11.74 -5.75 7.43
CA GLU A 45 -12.43 -4.45 7.50
C GLU A 45 -13.84 -4.52 6.88
N ALA A 46 -14.00 -5.21 5.75
CA ALA A 46 -15.30 -5.42 5.13
C ALA A 46 -16.25 -6.16 6.06
N MET A 47 -15.80 -7.24 6.70
CA MET A 47 -16.60 -8.00 7.67
C MET A 47 -16.93 -7.18 8.92
N ALA A 48 -16.03 -6.31 9.39
CA ALA A 48 -16.32 -5.41 10.50
C ALA A 48 -17.40 -4.36 10.14
N VAL A 49 -17.42 -3.89 8.89
CA VAL A 49 -18.48 -2.98 8.38
C VAL A 49 -19.82 -3.72 8.32
N LEU A 50 -19.84 -4.91 7.73
CA LEU A 50 -21.07 -5.70 7.57
C LEU A 50 -21.64 -6.16 8.92
N THR A 51 -20.79 -6.68 9.82
CA THR A 51 -21.23 -7.12 11.15
C THR A 51 -21.87 -5.98 11.92
N ARG A 52 -21.21 -4.80 11.95
CA ARG A 52 -21.76 -3.62 12.61
C ARG A 52 -23.09 -3.19 12.00
N LEU A 53 -23.21 -3.22 10.67
CA LEU A 53 -24.44 -2.88 9.98
C LEU A 53 -25.59 -3.81 10.39
N LEU A 54 -25.35 -5.13 10.39
CA LEU A 54 -26.35 -6.12 10.78
C LEU A 54 -26.77 -5.92 12.25
N ASP A 55 -25.82 -5.69 13.15
CA ASP A 55 -26.11 -5.41 14.56
C ASP A 55 -26.97 -4.14 14.74
N GLU A 56 -26.65 -3.06 14.03
CA GLU A 56 -27.41 -1.81 14.07
C GLU A 56 -28.84 -1.97 13.51
N GLU A 57 -29.01 -2.78 12.48
CA GLU A 57 -30.31 -3.05 11.86
C GLU A 57 -31.17 -3.95 12.75
N SER A 58 -30.60 -5.04 13.28
CA SER A 58 -31.28 -5.92 14.24
C SER A 58 -31.69 -5.18 15.50
N ALA A 59 -30.81 -4.35 16.08
CA ALA A 59 -31.14 -3.54 17.24
C ALA A 59 -32.30 -2.56 17.00
N ALA A 60 -32.52 -2.17 15.74
CA ALA A 60 -33.62 -1.29 15.35
C ALA A 60 -34.84 -2.02 14.78
N GLY A 61 -34.88 -3.36 14.82
CA GLY A 61 -35.97 -4.16 14.26
C GLY A 61 -36.08 -4.08 12.73
N ARG A 62 -34.99 -3.72 12.05
CA ARG A 62 -34.92 -3.58 10.59
C ARG A 62 -34.25 -4.79 9.94
N ARG A 63 -34.58 -5.01 8.66
CA ARG A 63 -34.08 -6.15 7.86
C ARG A 63 -33.15 -5.66 6.76
N VAL A 64 -32.16 -6.49 6.43
CA VAL A 64 -31.13 -6.21 5.42
C VAL A 64 -31.21 -7.26 4.33
N LEU A 65 -31.18 -6.84 3.07
CA LEU A 65 -30.79 -7.70 1.95
C LEU A 65 -29.37 -7.33 1.54
N ALA A 66 -28.44 -8.29 1.56
CA ALA A 66 -27.06 -8.09 1.12
C ALA A 66 -26.70 -9.03 -0.02
N GLY A 67 -26.47 -8.47 -1.21
CA GLY A 67 -25.97 -9.19 -2.39
C GLY A 67 -24.44 -9.18 -2.44
N PHE A 68 -23.82 -10.32 -2.73
CA PHE A 68 -22.37 -10.48 -2.79
C PHE A 68 -21.90 -10.97 -4.16
N ASP A 69 -20.89 -10.32 -4.73
CA ASP A 69 -20.29 -10.66 -6.03
C ASP A 69 -19.31 -11.84 -5.93
N PHE A 70 -19.84 -13.01 -5.59
CA PHE A 70 -19.17 -14.30 -5.75
C PHE A 70 -20.18 -15.46 -5.67
N PRO A 71 -19.87 -16.60 -6.31
CA PRO A 71 -20.65 -17.83 -6.20
C PRO A 71 -20.84 -18.34 -4.76
N PHE A 72 -22.08 -18.57 -4.35
CA PHE A 72 -22.41 -19.17 -3.05
C PHE A 72 -22.35 -20.69 -3.06
N GLY A 73 -22.51 -21.32 -4.22
CA GLY A 73 -22.56 -22.76 -4.36
C GLY A 73 -21.52 -23.30 -5.34
N TYR A 74 -21.45 -24.63 -5.39
CA TYR A 74 -20.60 -25.37 -6.31
C TYR A 74 -21.43 -26.47 -6.96
N PRO A 75 -21.07 -26.92 -8.17
CA PRO A 75 -21.63 -28.12 -8.76
C PRO A 75 -21.62 -29.28 -7.76
N ARG A 76 -22.73 -30.03 -7.71
CA ARG A 76 -23.05 -31.06 -6.70
C ARG A 76 -21.92 -32.03 -6.37
N GLY A 77 -21.00 -32.29 -7.31
CA GLY A 77 -19.85 -33.17 -7.06
C GLY A 77 -18.95 -32.73 -5.89
N LEU A 78 -18.89 -31.43 -5.52
CA LEU A 78 -18.10 -31.00 -4.36
C LEU A 78 -18.67 -31.46 -3.02
N SER A 79 -19.97 -31.27 -2.81
CA SER A 79 -20.61 -31.67 -1.55
C SER A 79 -20.49 -33.18 -1.32
N GLN A 80 -20.67 -33.97 -2.39
CA GLN A 80 -20.53 -35.43 -2.36
C GLN A 80 -19.10 -35.88 -2.07
N ALA A 81 -18.10 -35.19 -2.62
CA ALA A 81 -16.69 -35.48 -2.36
C ALA A 81 -16.28 -35.15 -0.90
N ILE A 82 -16.89 -34.13 -0.30
CA ILE A 82 -16.67 -33.78 1.12
C ILE A 82 -17.33 -34.80 2.04
N ARG A 83 -18.60 -35.13 1.77
CA ARG A 83 -19.38 -36.09 2.55
C ARG A 83 -20.44 -36.73 1.65
N PRO A 84 -20.52 -38.08 1.57
CA PRO A 84 -21.61 -38.74 0.87
C PRO A 84 -22.97 -38.29 1.42
N GLY A 85 -23.86 -37.80 0.54
CA GLY A 85 -25.15 -37.21 0.95
C GLY A 85 -25.04 -35.82 1.60
N GLY A 86 -23.89 -35.16 1.49
CA GLY A 86 -23.67 -33.78 1.94
C GLY A 86 -24.37 -32.75 1.07
N ASP A 87 -24.42 -31.52 1.59
CA ASP A 87 -25.02 -30.35 0.93
C ASP A 87 -24.10 -29.11 1.04
N TRP A 88 -24.60 -27.95 0.65
CA TRP A 88 -23.90 -26.67 0.73
C TRP A 88 -23.34 -26.33 2.13
N ARG A 89 -23.97 -26.81 3.23
CA ARG A 89 -23.50 -26.54 4.59
C ARG A 89 -22.18 -27.23 4.86
N ASP A 90 -22.03 -28.46 4.36
CA ASP A 90 -20.77 -29.21 4.43
C ASP A 90 -19.67 -28.50 3.64
N VAL A 91 -20.01 -27.97 2.46
CA VAL A 91 -19.10 -27.19 1.61
C VAL A 91 -18.64 -25.92 2.33
N TRP A 92 -19.58 -25.11 2.82
CA TRP A 92 -19.27 -23.85 3.52
C TRP A 92 -18.46 -24.09 4.79
N ALA A 93 -18.84 -25.07 5.60
CA ALA A 93 -18.10 -25.44 6.80
C ALA A 93 -16.68 -25.90 6.46
N ARG A 94 -16.51 -26.71 5.40
CA ARG A 94 -15.18 -27.18 4.98
C ARG A 94 -14.31 -26.05 4.45
N ILE A 95 -14.86 -25.15 3.65
CA ILE A 95 -14.12 -23.97 3.14
C ILE A 95 -13.67 -23.10 4.30
N ALA A 96 -14.55 -22.79 5.26
CA ALA A 96 -14.21 -21.97 6.42
C ALA A 96 -13.16 -22.61 7.34
N GLN A 97 -13.07 -23.94 7.39
CA GLN A 97 -12.00 -24.64 8.11
C GLN A 97 -10.64 -24.57 7.41
N LEU A 98 -10.61 -24.40 6.09
CA LEU A 98 -9.39 -24.48 5.28
C LEU A 98 -8.82 -23.10 4.92
N VAL A 99 -9.66 -22.09 4.77
CA VAL A 99 -9.27 -20.75 4.36
C VAL A 99 -9.03 -19.88 5.59
N GLU A 100 -7.82 -19.32 5.67
CA GLU A 100 -7.40 -18.39 6.71
C GLU A 100 -7.13 -17.02 6.08
N ASP A 101 -7.59 -15.96 6.73
CA ASP A 101 -7.32 -14.56 6.37
C ASP A 101 -6.45 -13.90 7.45
N GLY A 102 -5.27 -13.43 7.04
CA GLY A 102 -4.36 -12.69 7.90
C GLY A 102 -4.73 -11.21 8.06
N PRO A 103 -4.21 -10.53 9.09
CA PRO A 103 -4.52 -9.11 9.37
C PRO A 103 -4.08 -8.16 8.24
N ALA A 104 -3.12 -8.57 7.41
CA ALA A 104 -2.66 -7.84 6.23
C ALA A 104 -3.34 -8.30 4.93
N ASN A 105 -4.52 -8.93 5.02
CA ASN A 105 -5.31 -9.44 3.89
C ASN A 105 -4.67 -10.61 3.10
N ALA A 106 -3.55 -11.16 3.58
CA ALA A 106 -2.98 -12.41 3.07
C ALA A 106 -3.96 -13.57 3.32
N ASN A 107 -4.00 -14.56 2.42
CA ASN A 107 -4.92 -15.69 2.58
C ASN A 107 -4.40 -17.00 2.01
N THR A 108 -4.91 -18.12 2.54
CA THR A 108 -4.50 -19.49 2.21
C THR A 108 -5.36 -20.14 1.12
N ARG A 109 -6.14 -19.37 0.34
CA ARG A 109 -7.16 -19.93 -0.57
C ARG A 109 -6.62 -20.94 -1.59
N PHE A 110 -5.38 -20.76 -2.06
CA PHE A 110 -4.78 -21.69 -3.02
C PHE A 110 -4.42 -23.03 -2.35
N ASP A 111 -3.86 -23.00 -1.14
CA ASP A 111 -3.60 -24.21 -0.36
C ASP A 111 -4.90 -24.91 0.06
N ALA A 112 -5.95 -24.14 0.37
CA ALA A 112 -7.29 -24.66 0.64
C ALA A 112 -7.88 -25.38 -0.60
N ALA A 113 -7.74 -24.79 -1.78
CA ALA A 113 -8.20 -25.40 -3.03
C ALA A 113 -7.47 -26.71 -3.35
N ALA A 114 -6.15 -26.76 -3.15
CA ALA A 114 -5.37 -28.00 -3.30
C ALA A 114 -5.88 -29.12 -2.38
N ARG A 115 -6.20 -28.78 -1.12
CA ARG A 115 -6.78 -29.73 -0.16
C ARG A 115 -8.18 -30.19 -0.53
N LEU A 116 -8.96 -29.34 -1.20
CA LEU A 116 -10.26 -29.73 -1.76
C LEU A 116 -10.09 -30.60 -3.01
N ASN A 117 -9.11 -30.32 -3.87
CA ASN A 117 -8.78 -31.17 -5.02
C ASN A 117 -8.39 -32.59 -4.60
N ALA A 118 -7.68 -32.74 -3.47
CA ALA A 118 -7.31 -34.06 -2.94
C ALA A 118 -8.50 -34.95 -2.53
N LEU A 119 -9.72 -34.42 -2.49
CA LEU A 119 -10.94 -35.22 -2.27
C LEU A 119 -11.36 -35.99 -3.53
N PHE A 120 -10.81 -35.64 -4.69
CA PHE A 120 -11.10 -36.26 -5.97
C PHE A 120 -10.00 -37.27 -6.32
N GLY A 121 -10.35 -38.34 -7.04
CA GLY A 121 -9.38 -39.32 -7.53
C GLY A 121 -8.54 -38.85 -8.74
N ALA A 122 -8.81 -37.66 -9.25
CA ALA A 122 -8.08 -36.96 -10.32
C ALA A 122 -7.37 -35.71 -9.74
N GLU A 123 -6.77 -34.85 -10.58
CA GLU A 123 -6.12 -33.58 -10.14
C GLU A 123 -7.09 -32.58 -9.46
N GLY A 124 -8.39 -32.90 -9.43
CA GLY A 124 -9.46 -32.11 -8.84
C GLY A 124 -9.90 -30.95 -9.73
N PRO A 125 -11.05 -30.33 -9.42
CA PRO A 125 -11.65 -29.32 -10.29
C PRO A 125 -11.02 -27.93 -10.14
N PHE A 126 -10.46 -27.57 -8.98
CA PHE A 126 -9.88 -26.24 -8.77
C PHE A 126 -8.57 -26.07 -9.53
N TRP A 127 -8.38 -24.89 -10.13
CA TRP A 127 -7.22 -24.63 -10.98
C TRP A 127 -6.83 -23.15 -11.02
N ALA A 128 -5.82 -22.82 -11.83
CA ALA A 128 -5.20 -21.50 -11.95
C ALA A 128 -4.44 -21.10 -10.69
N ASN A 129 -3.45 -21.90 -10.30
CA ASN A 129 -2.47 -21.48 -9.30
C ASN A 129 -1.74 -20.19 -9.75
N GLY A 130 -2.12 -19.07 -9.12
CA GLY A 130 -1.60 -17.74 -9.40
C GLY A 130 -0.35 -17.37 -8.60
N LEU A 131 0.22 -18.29 -7.82
CA LEU A 131 1.44 -18.05 -7.05
C LEU A 131 2.69 -18.31 -7.90
N GLN A 132 3.80 -17.70 -7.50
CA GLN A 132 5.11 -18.01 -8.07
C GLN A 132 5.54 -19.45 -7.76
N ARG A 133 5.19 -19.96 -6.57
CA ARG A 133 5.44 -21.35 -6.18
C ARG A 133 4.36 -22.28 -6.72
N ASP A 134 4.73 -23.51 -7.03
CA ASP A 134 3.78 -24.59 -7.27
C ASP A 134 3.19 -25.09 -5.95
N ILE A 135 1.95 -25.60 -6.03
CA ILE A 135 1.24 -26.24 -4.93
C ILE A 135 0.85 -27.62 -5.46
N ASP A 136 1.26 -28.66 -4.73
CA ASP A 136 0.91 -30.03 -5.07
C ASP A 136 -0.62 -30.21 -5.09
N GLY A 137 -1.14 -30.87 -6.13
CA GLY A 137 -2.58 -31.03 -6.34
C GLY A 137 -3.34 -29.77 -6.79
N LEU A 138 -2.66 -28.68 -7.18
CA LEU A 138 -3.32 -27.49 -7.75
C LEU A 138 -2.73 -27.10 -9.12
N PRO A 139 -3.37 -27.50 -10.23
CA PRO A 139 -2.86 -27.23 -11.56
C PRO A 139 -2.90 -25.74 -11.93
N ARG A 140 -1.94 -25.32 -12.77
CA ARG A 140 -1.88 -23.95 -13.33
C ARG A 140 -2.86 -23.76 -14.48
N THR A 141 -3.13 -24.83 -15.22
CA THR A 141 -4.03 -24.84 -16.38
C THR A 141 -5.35 -25.52 -16.03
N LYS A 142 -6.37 -25.29 -16.87
CA LYS A 142 -7.67 -25.92 -16.70
C LYS A 142 -7.53 -27.45 -16.84
N PRO A 143 -8.07 -28.25 -15.89
CA PRO A 143 -8.03 -29.70 -15.98
C PRO A 143 -8.98 -30.24 -17.05
N GLU A 144 -8.80 -31.50 -17.44
CA GLU A 144 -9.64 -32.24 -18.38
C GLU A 144 -10.61 -33.17 -17.64
N GLY A 145 -11.60 -33.75 -18.34
CA GLY A 145 -12.52 -34.75 -17.76
C GLY A 145 -13.74 -34.19 -17.01
N TRP A 146 -14.14 -32.95 -17.29
CA TRP A 146 -15.40 -32.37 -16.81
C TRP A 146 -16.60 -33.23 -17.20
N ASP A 147 -17.54 -33.38 -16.28
CA ASP A 147 -18.75 -34.21 -16.42
C ASP A 147 -18.52 -35.74 -16.51
N GLU A 148 -17.26 -36.20 -16.44
CA GLU A 148 -16.88 -37.61 -16.45
C GLU A 148 -16.17 -38.02 -15.16
N THR A 149 -14.98 -37.47 -14.94
CA THR A 149 -14.14 -37.73 -13.76
C THR A 149 -14.13 -36.57 -12.78
N LEU A 150 -14.46 -35.37 -13.26
CA LEU A 150 -14.65 -34.17 -12.47
C LEU A 150 -16.14 -33.76 -12.46
N PRO A 151 -16.60 -33.04 -11.41
CA PRO A 151 -17.92 -32.41 -11.41
C PRO A 151 -18.12 -31.50 -12.63
N ALA A 152 -19.34 -31.05 -12.92
CA ALA A 152 -19.56 -30.07 -13.98
C ALA A 152 -18.68 -28.81 -13.79
N ASN A 153 -18.22 -28.22 -14.89
CA ASN A 153 -17.36 -27.02 -14.81
C ASN A 153 -18.16 -25.75 -14.50
N LEU A 154 -19.42 -25.69 -14.93
CA LEU A 154 -20.34 -24.57 -14.69
C LEU A 154 -21.57 -25.05 -13.93
N ARG A 155 -22.02 -24.23 -12.98
CA ARG A 155 -23.35 -24.37 -12.35
C ARG A 155 -24.44 -24.07 -13.36
N ALA A 156 -25.68 -24.47 -13.06
CA ALA A 156 -26.83 -24.15 -13.90
C ALA A 156 -26.95 -22.64 -14.18
N CYS A 157 -26.89 -21.81 -13.14
CA CYS A 157 -27.00 -20.35 -13.28
C CYS A 157 -25.84 -19.72 -14.07
N ASP A 158 -24.64 -20.30 -14.02
CA ASP A 158 -23.47 -19.76 -14.72
C ASP A 158 -23.60 -19.92 -16.25
N ARG A 159 -24.34 -20.94 -16.71
CA ARG A 159 -24.62 -21.15 -18.15
C ARG A 159 -25.58 -20.09 -18.69
N ASP A 160 -26.52 -19.66 -17.84
CA ASP A 160 -27.55 -18.67 -18.21
C ASP A 160 -27.05 -17.22 -18.06
N ALA A 161 -26.08 -16.99 -17.16
CA ALA A 161 -25.52 -15.68 -16.90
C ALA A 161 -24.39 -15.33 -17.90
N LYS A 162 -24.70 -14.46 -18.86
CA LYS A 162 -23.71 -13.98 -19.84
C LYS A 162 -22.48 -13.38 -19.14
N GLY A 163 -21.31 -13.95 -19.42
CA GLY A 163 -20.04 -13.49 -18.88
C GLY A 163 -19.66 -14.08 -17.52
N ALA A 164 -20.52 -14.92 -16.92
CA ALA A 164 -20.15 -15.71 -15.76
C ALA A 164 -18.98 -16.65 -16.10
N GLN A 165 -18.22 -17.00 -15.08
CA GLN A 165 -17.02 -17.83 -15.17
C GLN A 165 -17.18 -19.01 -14.22
N GLU A 166 -16.46 -20.09 -14.48
CA GLU A 166 -16.49 -21.26 -13.62
C GLU A 166 -15.96 -20.97 -12.22
N VAL A 167 -16.71 -21.43 -11.21
CA VAL A 167 -16.40 -21.29 -9.78
C VAL A 167 -15.09 -21.97 -9.38
N TRP A 168 -14.53 -22.81 -10.26
CA TRP A 168 -13.30 -23.55 -10.02
C TRP A 168 -12.01 -22.76 -10.32
N LYS A 169 -12.10 -21.68 -11.10
CA LYS A 169 -10.93 -20.90 -11.53
C LYS A 169 -10.50 -19.89 -10.46
N LEU A 170 -9.29 -20.05 -9.91
CA LEU A 170 -8.84 -19.27 -8.74
C LEU A 170 -8.13 -17.95 -9.05
N SER A 171 -7.59 -17.78 -10.25
CA SER A 171 -6.85 -16.57 -10.63
C SER A 171 -6.88 -16.28 -12.14
N GLY A 172 -6.43 -15.07 -12.51
CA GLY A 172 -6.44 -14.57 -13.88
C GLY A 172 -7.73 -13.79 -14.22
N ALA A 173 -7.85 -13.38 -15.48
CA ALA A 173 -9.01 -12.60 -15.92
C ALA A 173 -10.32 -13.37 -15.69
N GLY A 174 -11.29 -12.71 -15.05
CA GLY A 174 -12.61 -13.26 -14.75
C GLY A 174 -12.63 -14.37 -13.68
N SER A 175 -11.56 -14.58 -12.91
CA SER A 175 -11.56 -15.63 -11.89
C SER A 175 -12.50 -15.31 -10.74
N VAL A 176 -13.47 -16.19 -10.48
CA VAL A 176 -14.41 -16.07 -9.36
C VAL A 176 -14.19 -17.08 -8.25
N GLY A 177 -13.45 -18.17 -8.51
CA GLY A 177 -13.25 -19.23 -7.52
C GLY A 177 -12.47 -18.79 -6.29
N GLY A 178 -11.49 -17.90 -6.47
CA GLY A 178 -10.79 -17.30 -5.33
C GLY A 178 -11.69 -16.40 -4.49
N GLN A 179 -12.64 -15.69 -5.13
CA GLN A 179 -13.62 -14.85 -4.44
C GLN A 179 -14.61 -15.73 -3.68
N ALA A 180 -15.11 -16.82 -4.29
CA ALA A 180 -15.98 -17.78 -3.64
C ALA A 180 -15.34 -18.40 -2.39
N LEU A 181 -14.10 -18.92 -2.48
CA LEU A 181 -13.43 -19.52 -1.32
C LEU A 181 -13.26 -18.53 -0.15
N THR A 182 -12.78 -17.31 -0.43
CA THR A 182 -12.56 -16.30 0.61
C THR A 182 -13.87 -15.69 1.13
N GLY A 183 -14.85 -15.52 0.25
CA GLY A 183 -16.16 -14.98 0.58
C GLY A 183 -17.00 -15.94 1.42
N ILE A 184 -17.09 -17.21 1.02
CA ILE A 184 -17.79 -18.25 1.79
C ILE A 184 -17.16 -18.41 3.18
N ALA A 185 -15.82 -18.45 3.27
CA ALA A 185 -15.13 -18.52 4.56
C ALA A 185 -15.51 -17.35 5.48
N ALA A 186 -15.58 -16.13 4.94
CA ALA A 186 -15.97 -14.95 5.69
C ALA A 186 -17.45 -14.96 6.08
N LEU A 187 -18.36 -15.34 5.16
CA LEU A 187 -19.80 -15.36 5.40
C LEU A 187 -20.25 -16.50 6.31
N GLN A 188 -19.51 -17.61 6.38
CA GLN A 188 -19.78 -18.68 7.33
C GLN A 188 -19.80 -18.17 8.78
N GLY A 189 -18.99 -17.17 9.11
CA GLY A 189 -19.03 -16.50 10.41
C GLY A 189 -20.34 -15.74 10.67
N LEU A 190 -20.90 -15.07 9.66
CA LEU A 190 -22.19 -14.37 9.77
C LEU A 190 -23.38 -15.33 9.78
N ARG A 191 -23.28 -16.45 9.05
CA ARG A 191 -24.32 -17.49 9.04
C ARG A 191 -24.58 -18.09 10.41
N ALA A 192 -23.60 -18.10 11.31
CA ALA A 192 -23.77 -18.59 12.68
C ALA A 192 -24.72 -17.73 13.54
N ARG A 193 -25.17 -16.58 13.03
CA ARG A 193 -26.15 -15.72 13.70
C ARG A 193 -27.58 -16.22 13.44
N ASP A 194 -28.41 -16.18 14.48
CA ASP A 194 -29.82 -16.57 14.39
C ASP A 194 -30.69 -15.62 13.53
N ASP A 195 -30.18 -14.41 13.27
CA ASP A 195 -30.85 -13.37 12.49
C ASP A 195 -30.34 -13.27 11.05
N VAL A 196 -29.59 -14.26 10.54
CA VAL A 196 -29.07 -14.29 9.16
C VAL A 196 -29.53 -15.56 8.44
N SER A 197 -29.88 -15.40 7.17
CA SER A 197 -30.20 -16.49 6.25
C SER A 197 -29.36 -16.40 4.97
N ILE A 198 -28.95 -17.54 4.43
CA ILE A 198 -28.24 -17.65 3.15
C ILE A 198 -29.22 -18.08 2.06
N TRP A 199 -29.65 -17.14 1.21
CA TRP A 199 -30.51 -17.45 0.07
C TRP A 199 -29.69 -17.99 -1.11
N PRO A 200 -30.18 -18.97 -1.89
CA PRO A 200 -31.51 -19.62 -1.83
C PRO A 200 -31.59 -20.86 -0.92
N PHE A 201 -30.53 -21.16 -0.19
CA PHE A 201 -30.41 -22.38 0.60
C PHE A 201 -31.30 -22.40 1.85
N GLU A 202 -31.51 -21.24 2.45
CA GLU A 202 -32.29 -21.03 3.67
C GLU A 202 -33.50 -20.12 3.40
N PRO A 203 -34.59 -20.23 4.18
CA PRO A 203 -35.76 -19.37 4.05
C PRO A 203 -35.42 -17.89 4.21
N HIS A 204 -36.07 -17.04 3.41
CA HIS A 204 -35.84 -15.59 3.37
C HIS A 204 -36.92 -14.76 4.09
N ASP A 205 -37.85 -15.42 4.79
CA ASP A 205 -39.01 -14.81 5.45
C ASP A 205 -38.67 -14.20 6.83
N ARG A 206 -37.48 -14.45 7.36
CA ARG A 206 -37.00 -13.96 8.66
C ARG A 206 -35.59 -13.37 8.57
N GLY A 207 -35.23 -12.52 9.52
CA GLY A 207 -33.88 -11.97 9.66
C GLY A 207 -33.36 -11.20 8.44
N HIS A 208 -32.04 -11.02 8.40
CA HIS A 208 -31.29 -10.52 7.26
C HIS A 208 -31.08 -11.63 6.23
N VAL A 209 -31.05 -11.26 4.95
CA VAL A 209 -30.83 -12.19 3.84
C VAL A 209 -29.50 -11.85 3.17
N LEU A 210 -28.61 -12.82 3.10
CA LEU A 210 -27.41 -12.77 2.26
C LEU A 210 -27.70 -13.57 0.99
N ALA A 211 -27.42 -13.00 -0.17
CA ALA A 211 -27.67 -13.62 -1.46
C ALA A 211 -26.45 -13.47 -2.38
N GLU A 212 -26.26 -14.44 -3.26
CA GLU A 212 -25.35 -14.29 -4.40
C GLU A 212 -25.91 -13.22 -5.36
N ALA A 213 -25.05 -12.30 -5.77
CA ALA A 213 -25.35 -11.30 -6.78
C ALA A 213 -24.27 -11.25 -7.83
N PHE A 214 -24.60 -10.76 -9.02
CA PHE A 214 -23.65 -10.58 -10.11
C PHE A 214 -23.83 -9.21 -10.74
N PRO A 215 -23.11 -8.17 -10.26
CA PRO A 215 -23.30 -6.78 -10.71
C PRO A 215 -23.11 -6.60 -12.22
N SER A 216 -22.39 -7.49 -12.89
CA SER A 216 -22.19 -7.45 -14.34
C SER A 216 -23.45 -7.81 -15.16
N LEU A 217 -24.52 -8.30 -14.53
CA LEU A 217 -25.84 -8.43 -15.18
C LEU A 217 -26.47 -7.08 -15.56
N LEU A 218 -26.04 -6.02 -14.87
CA LEU A 218 -26.46 -4.65 -15.09
C LEU A 218 -25.39 -3.89 -15.90
N PRO A 219 -25.65 -3.54 -17.16
CA PRO A 219 -24.76 -2.65 -17.90
C PRO A 219 -24.79 -1.27 -17.24
N VAL A 220 -23.62 -0.76 -16.84
CA VAL A 220 -23.49 0.57 -16.23
C VAL A 220 -22.62 1.46 -17.09
N ALA A 221 -23.07 2.69 -17.32
CA ALA A 221 -22.20 3.76 -17.81
C ALA A 221 -21.40 4.29 -16.62
N VAL A 222 -20.07 4.24 -16.71
CA VAL A 222 -19.18 4.71 -15.63
C VAL A 222 -18.90 6.19 -15.84
N PRO A 223 -19.35 7.09 -14.94
CA PRO A 223 -19.07 8.51 -15.08
C PRO A 223 -17.58 8.80 -14.96
N GLU A 224 -17.13 9.91 -15.55
CA GLU A 224 -15.72 10.30 -15.53
C GLU A 224 -15.20 10.42 -14.07
N GLY A 225 -14.01 9.86 -13.83
CA GLY A 225 -13.38 9.85 -12.51
C GLY A 225 -13.94 8.83 -11.51
N GLN A 226 -14.97 8.05 -11.85
CA GLN A 226 -15.51 7.00 -10.97
C GLN A 226 -14.86 5.63 -11.20
N VAL A 227 -14.88 4.80 -10.15
CA VAL A 227 -14.46 3.40 -10.20
C VAL A 227 -15.65 2.56 -10.64
N LYS A 228 -15.48 1.75 -11.69
CA LYS A 228 -16.55 0.90 -12.24
C LYS A 228 -17.22 0.04 -11.17
N ASP A 229 -16.42 -0.63 -10.35
CA ASP A 229 -16.84 -1.52 -9.27
C ASP A 229 -17.78 -0.80 -8.28
N ALA A 230 -17.42 0.42 -7.88
CA ALA A 230 -18.23 1.28 -7.02
C ALA A 230 -19.59 1.63 -7.66
N VAL A 231 -19.59 1.97 -8.95
CA VAL A 231 -20.80 2.26 -9.71
C VAL A 231 -21.68 1.02 -9.83
N GLN A 232 -21.08 -0.15 -10.04
CA GLN A 232 -21.79 -1.42 -10.15
C GLN A 232 -22.51 -1.79 -8.85
N VAL A 233 -21.83 -1.73 -7.69
CA VAL A 233 -22.47 -2.02 -6.41
C VAL A 233 -23.53 -0.98 -6.03
N GLU A 234 -23.32 0.31 -6.32
CA GLU A 234 -24.35 1.32 -6.10
C GLU A 234 -25.60 1.05 -6.94
N THR A 235 -25.40 0.80 -8.23
CA THR A 235 -26.48 0.54 -9.18
C THR A 235 -27.30 -0.68 -8.75
N LEU A 236 -26.61 -1.73 -8.32
CA LEU A 236 -27.25 -2.95 -7.84
C LEU A 236 -28.03 -2.73 -6.53
N ALA A 237 -27.46 -2.03 -5.55
CA ALA A 237 -28.17 -1.72 -4.30
C ALA A 237 -29.43 -0.88 -4.54
N ARG A 238 -29.37 0.09 -5.46
CA ARG A 238 -30.53 0.88 -5.88
C ARG A 238 -31.57 0.07 -6.64
N ALA A 239 -31.14 -0.83 -7.52
CA ALA A 239 -32.04 -1.72 -8.23
C ALA A 239 -32.79 -2.64 -7.26
N PHE A 240 -32.11 -3.24 -6.28
CA PHE A 240 -32.75 -4.03 -5.24
C PHE A 240 -33.76 -3.22 -4.43
N ALA A 241 -33.42 -1.99 -4.01
CA ALA A 241 -34.36 -1.14 -3.30
C ALA A 241 -35.61 -0.77 -4.13
N ALA A 242 -35.43 -0.48 -5.41
CA ALA A 242 -36.54 -0.17 -6.33
C ALA A 242 -37.45 -1.40 -6.54
N LEU A 243 -36.87 -2.59 -6.72
CA LEU A 243 -37.62 -3.85 -6.84
C LEU A 243 -38.35 -4.21 -5.54
N ASP A 244 -37.77 -3.88 -4.39
CA ASP A 244 -38.40 -4.12 -3.10
C ASP A 244 -39.60 -3.19 -2.89
N ALA A 245 -39.43 -1.90 -3.21
CA ALA A 245 -40.50 -0.91 -3.16
C ALA A 245 -41.66 -1.26 -4.12
N SER A 246 -41.36 -1.83 -5.30
CA SER A 246 -42.38 -2.29 -6.25
C SER A 246 -42.98 -3.65 -5.91
N GLY A 247 -42.43 -4.36 -4.91
CA GLY A 247 -42.84 -5.72 -4.53
C GLY A 247 -42.35 -6.83 -5.45
N GLN A 248 -41.59 -6.50 -6.51
CA GLN A 248 -41.04 -7.50 -7.45
C GLN A 248 -39.89 -8.31 -6.84
N LEU A 249 -39.17 -7.77 -5.85
CA LEU A 249 -38.10 -8.49 -5.16
C LEU A 249 -38.62 -9.76 -4.45
N ALA A 250 -39.85 -9.72 -3.93
CA ALA A 250 -40.49 -10.87 -3.30
C ALA A 250 -40.64 -12.05 -4.28
N ALA A 251 -41.04 -11.77 -5.53
CA ALA A 251 -41.15 -12.78 -6.58
C ALA A 251 -39.78 -13.36 -6.97
N MET A 252 -38.72 -12.54 -6.93
CA MET A 252 -37.35 -13.02 -7.20
C MET A 252 -36.84 -13.96 -6.11
N LEU A 253 -37.06 -13.61 -4.83
CA LEU A 253 -36.65 -14.45 -3.70
C LEU A 253 -37.49 -15.74 -3.58
N GLY A 254 -38.74 -15.68 -4.03
CA GLY A 254 -39.67 -16.81 -4.09
C GLY A 254 -39.68 -17.58 -5.42
N ALA A 255 -38.68 -17.38 -6.29
CA ALA A 255 -38.61 -18.09 -7.56
C ALA A 255 -38.55 -19.62 -7.37
N GLU A 256 -39.20 -20.36 -8.26
CA GLU A 256 -39.08 -21.82 -8.29
C GLU A 256 -37.67 -22.20 -8.73
N LEU A 257 -36.94 -22.88 -7.85
CA LEU A 257 -35.56 -23.34 -8.06
C LEU A 257 -35.50 -24.87 -7.98
N THR A 258 -34.58 -25.45 -8.74
CA THR A 258 -34.33 -26.89 -8.73
C THR A 258 -33.84 -27.38 -7.37
N ALA A 259 -33.88 -28.70 -7.15
CA ALA A 259 -33.34 -29.28 -5.92
C ALA A 259 -31.85 -28.94 -5.76
N GLU A 260 -31.07 -29.07 -6.84
CA GLU A 260 -29.63 -28.78 -6.87
C GLU A 260 -29.31 -27.31 -6.58
N GLN A 261 -30.12 -26.36 -7.06
CA GLN A 261 -29.95 -24.95 -6.73
C GLN A 261 -30.20 -24.67 -5.24
N LYS A 262 -31.09 -25.44 -4.60
CA LYS A 262 -31.42 -25.32 -3.16
C LYS A 262 -30.50 -26.15 -2.26
N SER A 263 -29.75 -27.13 -2.79
CA SER A 263 -28.87 -28.00 -2.00
C SER A 263 -27.39 -27.78 -2.23
N ASP A 264 -26.96 -27.33 -3.41
CA ASP A 264 -25.55 -27.35 -3.82
C ASP A 264 -25.10 -26.08 -4.56
N GLU A 265 -25.80 -25.72 -5.62
CA GLU A 265 -25.27 -24.79 -6.63
C GLU A 265 -25.57 -23.31 -6.34
N ALA A 266 -26.60 -23.02 -5.54
CA ALA A 266 -27.19 -21.69 -5.43
C ALA A 266 -27.70 -21.16 -6.78
N THR A 267 -28.04 -19.87 -6.81
CA THR A 267 -28.35 -19.12 -8.03
C THR A 267 -28.07 -17.64 -7.79
N ILE A 268 -27.98 -16.85 -8.87
CA ILE A 268 -27.78 -15.40 -8.79
C ILE A 268 -29.14 -14.71 -8.60
N LEU A 269 -29.25 -13.84 -7.59
CA LEU A 269 -30.47 -13.08 -7.33
C LEU A 269 -30.81 -12.17 -8.52
N GLY A 270 -32.04 -12.32 -9.04
CA GLY A 270 -32.56 -11.53 -10.15
C GLY A 270 -32.23 -12.09 -11.55
N LEU A 271 -31.45 -13.18 -11.68
CA LEU A 271 -31.10 -13.76 -12.98
C LEU A 271 -32.32 -14.21 -13.79
N SER A 272 -33.29 -14.87 -13.14
CA SER A 272 -34.56 -15.30 -13.75
C SER A 272 -35.52 -14.14 -14.05
N HIS A 273 -35.19 -12.92 -13.62
CA HIS A 273 -36.01 -11.72 -13.74
C HIS A 273 -35.18 -10.54 -14.30
N LEU A 274 -34.28 -10.86 -15.23
CA LEU A 274 -33.25 -9.94 -15.71
C LEU A 274 -33.82 -8.63 -16.30
N ASP A 275 -34.95 -8.70 -16.99
CA ASP A 275 -35.60 -7.50 -17.55
C ASP A 275 -36.11 -6.57 -16.45
N ALA A 276 -36.70 -7.12 -15.38
CA ALA A 276 -37.13 -6.33 -14.23
C ALA A 276 -35.92 -5.74 -13.48
N LEU A 277 -34.86 -6.54 -13.30
CA LEU A 277 -33.62 -6.08 -12.68
C LEU A 277 -32.98 -4.91 -13.46
N ARG A 278 -32.91 -5.01 -14.79
CA ARG A 278 -32.40 -3.95 -15.66
C ARG A 278 -33.29 -2.72 -15.68
N ALA A 279 -34.61 -2.89 -15.68
CA ALA A 279 -35.56 -1.78 -15.64
C ALA A 279 -35.50 -1.01 -14.30
N ALA A 280 -35.17 -1.68 -13.20
CA ALA A 280 -35.02 -1.09 -11.88
C ALA A 280 -33.66 -0.38 -11.67
N ALA A 281 -32.66 -0.65 -12.51
CA ALA A 281 -31.35 -0.04 -12.41
C ALA A 281 -31.40 1.44 -12.81
N PRO A 282 -30.99 2.37 -11.94
CA PRO A 282 -31.00 3.79 -12.27
C PRO A 282 -29.88 4.13 -13.26
N ASP A 283 -30.13 5.10 -14.14
CA ASP A 283 -29.06 5.71 -14.93
C ASP A 283 -28.23 6.67 -14.06
N LEU A 284 -26.98 6.30 -13.80
CA LEU A 284 -26.04 7.09 -13.01
C LEU A 284 -25.10 7.94 -13.88
N SER A 285 -25.23 7.89 -15.21
CA SER A 285 -24.31 8.55 -16.17
C SER A 285 -24.23 10.07 -16.01
N ALA A 286 -25.36 10.70 -15.68
CA ALA A 286 -25.47 12.15 -15.54
C ALA A 286 -25.12 12.68 -14.14
N ARG A 287 -24.77 11.79 -13.18
CA ARG A 287 -24.43 12.27 -11.84
C ARG A 287 -23.05 12.91 -11.82
N PRO A 288 -22.92 14.14 -11.29
CA PRO A 288 -21.61 14.66 -10.92
C PRO A 288 -20.99 13.67 -9.94
N ALA A 289 -19.69 13.40 -10.10
CA ALA A 289 -18.96 12.44 -9.27
C ALA A 289 -19.37 12.62 -7.80
N PRO A 290 -19.94 11.57 -7.15
CA PRO A 290 -20.14 11.61 -5.71
C PRO A 290 -18.80 11.97 -5.10
N GLY A 291 -18.75 13.06 -4.33
CA GLY A 291 -17.60 13.32 -3.48
C GLY A 291 -17.40 12.06 -2.66
N ALA A 292 -16.36 11.29 -2.98
CA ALA A 292 -15.99 10.09 -2.24
C ALA A 292 -15.99 10.43 -0.74
N PRO A 293 -16.17 9.47 0.18
CA PRO A 293 -15.72 9.68 1.55
C PRO A 293 -14.21 9.92 1.48
N THR A 294 -13.84 11.18 1.33
CA THR A 294 -12.46 11.60 1.15
C THR A 294 -11.85 11.47 2.53
N ARG A 295 -10.99 10.47 2.70
CA ARG A 295 -9.73 10.79 3.38
C ARG A 295 -9.20 11.99 2.59
N PRO A 296 -9.15 13.21 3.15
CA PRO A 296 -8.98 14.42 2.36
C PRO A 296 -7.75 14.25 1.47
N MET A 297 -7.96 14.05 0.15
CA MET A 297 -6.87 13.98 -0.80
C MET A 297 -6.39 15.42 -0.94
N ARG A 298 -5.31 15.71 -0.23
CA ARG A 298 -4.66 17.02 -0.30
C ARG A 298 -4.24 17.24 -1.75
N PRO A 299 -4.48 18.42 -2.34
CA PRO A 299 -3.95 18.75 -3.65
C PRO A 299 -2.43 18.93 -3.51
N TYR A 300 -1.65 17.90 -3.85
CA TYR A 300 -0.19 17.98 -3.91
C TYR A 300 0.31 17.26 -5.17
N GLU A 301 1.41 17.75 -5.73
CA GLU A 301 2.09 17.13 -6.87
C GLU A 301 2.59 15.74 -6.50
N LYS A 302 2.42 14.76 -7.39
CA LYS A 302 2.79 13.35 -7.16
C LYS A 302 3.94 12.88 -8.05
N ASP A 303 4.32 13.68 -9.03
CA ASP A 303 5.48 13.45 -9.89
C ASP A 303 6.76 13.93 -9.19
N PRO A 304 7.67 13.01 -8.77
CA PRO A 304 8.90 13.39 -8.08
C PRO A 304 9.77 14.36 -8.89
N THR A 305 9.84 14.19 -10.21
CA THR A 305 10.65 15.04 -11.08
C THR A 305 10.09 16.47 -11.10
N LYS A 306 8.76 16.62 -11.17
CA LYS A 306 8.12 17.94 -11.06
C LYS A 306 8.30 18.56 -9.68
N ILE A 307 8.21 17.77 -8.61
CA ILE A 307 8.46 18.26 -7.24
C ILE A 307 9.88 18.81 -7.13
N TYR A 308 10.90 18.08 -7.60
CA TYR A 308 12.30 18.52 -7.55
C TYR A 308 12.51 19.77 -8.40
N ALA A 309 12.02 19.79 -9.64
CA ALA A 309 12.14 20.94 -10.53
C ALA A 309 11.47 22.20 -9.93
N GLN A 310 10.25 22.08 -9.42
CA GLN A 310 9.54 23.18 -8.79
C GLN A 310 10.21 23.65 -7.49
N SER A 311 10.69 22.71 -6.67
CA SER A 311 11.41 23.04 -5.43
C SER A 311 12.69 23.83 -5.71
N PHE A 312 13.53 23.39 -6.66
CA PHE A 312 14.76 24.11 -7.00
C PHE A 312 14.50 25.44 -7.71
N ALA A 313 13.47 25.52 -8.57
CA ALA A 313 13.05 26.79 -9.15
C ALA A 313 12.63 27.80 -8.06
N THR A 314 11.89 27.35 -7.05
CA THR A 314 11.50 28.17 -5.89
C THR A 314 12.72 28.66 -5.12
N VAL A 315 13.68 27.77 -4.83
CA VAL A 315 14.93 28.15 -4.15
C VAL A 315 15.71 29.20 -4.95
N ARG A 316 15.82 29.05 -6.28
CA ARG A 316 16.50 30.05 -7.13
C ARG A 316 15.82 31.41 -7.13
N ALA A 317 14.48 31.43 -7.01
CA ALA A 317 13.71 32.66 -6.97
C ALA A 317 13.81 33.38 -5.62
N GLU A 318 13.89 32.63 -4.52
CA GLU A 318 13.79 33.19 -3.16
C GLU A 318 15.14 33.39 -2.46
N ALA A 319 16.13 32.55 -2.76
CA ALA A 319 17.43 32.60 -2.09
C ALA A 319 18.37 33.63 -2.73
N ARG A 320 19.18 34.30 -1.90
CA ARG A 320 20.20 35.28 -2.34
C ARG A 320 21.43 34.59 -2.95
N LEU A 321 21.26 33.86 -4.06
CA LEU A 321 22.32 33.05 -4.65
C LEU A 321 23.47 33.86 -5.29
N GLY A 322 23.22 35.11 -5.67
CA GLY A 322 24.23 35.97 -6.32
C GLY A 322 25.47 36.30 -5.47
N ARG A 323 25.46 35.98 -4.17
CA ARG A 323 26.64 36.10 -3.29
C ARG A 323 27.63 34.94 -3.44
N PHE A 324 27.24 33.86 -4.10
CA PHE A 324 28.05 32.66 -4.26
C PHE A 324 28.72 32.64 -5.64
N PRO A 325 29.98 32.18 -5.72
CA PRO A 325 30.57 31.75 -6.99
C PRO A 325 29.65 30.75 -7.71
N GLU A 326 29.66 30.77 -9.05
CA GLU A 326 28.76 29.95 -9.88
C GLU A 326 28.86 28.45 -9.56
N ASP A 327 30.07 27.96 -9.26
CA ASP A 327 30.33 26.56 -8.93
C ASP A 327 29.77 26.14 -7.56
N LEU A 328 29.59 27.09 -6.63
CA LEU A 328 29.05 26.85 -5.29
C LEU A 328 27.53 26.98 -5.20
N GLN A 329 26.89 27.69 -6.15
CA GLN A 329 25.43 27.82 -6.20
C GLN A 329 24.68 26.48 -6.17
N PRO A 330 25.12 25.41 -6.89
CA PRO A 330 24.53 24.08 -6.77
C PRO A 330 24.50 23.52 -5.34
N MET A 331 25.57 23.73 -4.57
CA MET A 331 25.63 23.30 -3.18
C MET A 331 24.68 24.13 -2.31
N ALA A 332 24.65 25.45 -2.48
CA ALA A 332 23.74 26.33 -1.75
C ALA A 332 22.26 25.94 -1.98
N ILE A 333 21.87 25.70 -3.23
CA ILE A 333 20.51 25.25 -3.58
C ILE A 333 20.17 23.94 -2.89
N ARG A 334 21.09 22.96 -2.93
CA ARG A 334 20.87 21.64 -2.35
C ARG A 334 20.79 21.67 -0.82
N LEU A 335 21.59 22.52 -0.18
CA LEU A 335 21.53 22.78 1.26
C LEU A 335 20.19 23.39 1.67
N ILE A 336 19.69 24.38 0.93
CA ILE A 336 18.40 25.02 1.20
C ILE A 336 17.27 24.00 1.02
N HIS A 337 17.29 23.23 -0.07
CA HIS A 337 16.30 22.18 -0.31
C HIS A 337 16.27 21.13 0.81
N ALA A 338 17.43 20.72 1.32
CA ALA A 338 17.53 19.72 2.38
C ALA A 338 16.96 20.19 3.74
N CYS A 339 16.74 21.49 3.93
CA CYS A 339 16.29 22.05 5.21
C CYS A 339 15.06 22.96 5.13
N GLY A 340 14.62 23.34 3.93
CA GLY A 340 13.46 24.21 3.70
C GLY A 340 13.64 25.67 4.13
N MET A 341 14.87 26.15 4.35
CA MET A 341 15.16 27.49 4.88
C MET A 341 16.03 28.29 3.91
N VAL A 342 15.43 29.20 3.11
CA VAL A 342 16.17 30.00 2.12
C VAL A 342 17.21 30.94 2.75
N GLU A 343 16.96 31.38 3.98
CA GLU A 343 17.81 32.31 4.72
C GLU A 343 19.15 31.71 5.17
N ILE A 344 19.34 30.38 5.07
CA ILE A 344 20.65 29.79 5.38
C ILE A 344 21.74 30.28 4.42
N ALA A 345 21.36 30.70 3.20
CA ALA A 345 22.28 31.27 2.22
C ALA A 345 23.10 32.43 2.82
N ASP A 346 22.49 33.19 3.72
CA ASP A 346 23.08 34.39 4.31
C ASP A 346 24.18 34.07 5.32
N ARG A 347 24.12 32.85 5.85
CA ARG A 347 24.92 32.36 6.97
C ARG A 347 25.99 31.37 6.54
N LEU A 348 26.03 30.98 5.27
CA LEU A 348 27.08 30.12 4.74
C LEU A 348 28.41 30.88 4.72
N ALA A 349 29.42 30.25 5.31
CA ALA A 349 30.82 30.61 5.21
C ALA A 349 31.51 29.55 4.37
N PHE A 350 32.40 29.95 3.47
CA PHE A 350 33.05 29.02 2.56
C PHE A 350 34.40 29.56 2.09
N SER A 351 35.30 28.65 1.74
CA SER A 351 36.50 28.99 1.00
C SER A 351 36.18 29.16 -0.50
N PRO A 352 36.85 30.09 -1.22
CA PRO A 352 36.66 30.22 -2.67
C PRO A 352 36.93 28.94 -3.46
N GLY A 353 37.87 28.09 -3.01
CA GLY A 353 38.26 26.84 -3.68
C GLY A 353 37.47 25.60 -3.25
N ALA A 354 36.50 25.72 -2.33
CA ALA A 354 35.90 24.57 -1.65
C ALA A 354 35.25 23.55 -2.60
N MET A 355 34.53 24.03 -3.63
CA MET A 355 33.91 23.15 -4.61
C MET A 355 34.94 22.43 -5.48
N ALA A 356 35.96 23.15 -5.93
CA ALA A 356 37.03 22.58 -6.75
C ALA A 356 37.83 21.52 -5.97
N ALA A 357 38.24 21.84 -4.74
CA ALA A 357 38.98 20.92 -3.86
C ALA A 357 38.18 19.65 -3.56
N GLY A 358 36.90 19.79 -3.16
CA GLY A 358 36.05 18.64 -2.87
C GLY A 358 35.78 17.75 -4.11
N ARG A 359 35.55 18.36 -5.28
CA ARG A 359 35.37 17.59 -6.52
C ARG A 359 36.64 16.87 -6.94
N ALA A 360 37.79 17.52 -6.84
CA ALA A 360 39.09 16.92 -7.16
C ALA A 360 39.40 15.72 -6.23
N ALA A 361 39.13 15.88 -4.93
CA ALA A 361 39.28 14.80 -3.95
C ALA A 361 38.40 13.58 -4.27
N LEU A 362 37.10 13.80 -4.52
CA LEU A 362 36.19 12.72 -4.89
C LEU A 362 36.58 12.05 -6.21
N ALA A 363 37.01 12.83 -7.21
CA ALA A 363 37.48 12.31 -8.49
C ALA A 363 38.77 11.47 -8.36
N ALA A 364 39.62 11.80 -7.37
CA ALA A 364 40.82 11.04 -7.02
C ALA A 364 40.51 9.79 -6.16
N GLY A 365 39.24 9.53 -5.83
CA GLY A 365 38.84 8.40 -5.00
C GLY A 365 39.04 8.62 -3.50
N ALA A 366 39.26 9.86 -3.04
CA ALA A 366 39.42 10.16 -1.62
C ALA A 366 38.18 9.75 -0.81
N PRO A 367 38.35 9.25 0.43
CA PRO A 367 37.22 8.83 1.26
C PRO A 367 36.37 10.02 1.72
N VAL A 368 35.11 9.73 2.02
CA VAL A 368 34.21 10.65 2.73
C VAL A 368 34.09 10.18 4.17
N ILE A 369 34.59 10.98 5.11
CA ILE A 369 34.56 10.66 6.54
C ILE A 369 33.42 11.43 7.21
N CYS A 370 32.54 10.72 7.92
CA CYS A 370 31.34 11.29 8.52
C CYS A 370 31.36 11.18 10.05
N ASP A 371 30.86 12.21 10.74
CA ASP A 371 30.80 12.23 12.21
C ASP A 371 29.73 11.29 12.81
N CYS A 372 28.69 10.97 12.04
CA CYS A 372 27.60 10.10 12.48
C CYS A 372 26.95 9.34 11.33
N GLU A 373 26.25 8.26 11.67
CA GLU A 373 25.59 7.35 10.71
C GLU A 373 24.58 8.08 9.82
N MET A 374 23.85 9.06 10.35
CA MET A 374 22.84 9.80 9.58
C MET A 374 23.46 10.58 8.41
N VAL A 375 24.70 11.07 8.55
CA VAL A 375 25.40 11.73 7.43
C VAL A 375 25.75 10.69 6.38
N GLY A 376 26.36 9.58 6.78
CA GLY A 376 26.75 8.49 5.86
C GLY A 376 25.55 7.86 5.13
N ALA A 377 24.42 7.69 5.82
CA ALA A 377 23.18 7.17 5.26
C ALA A 377 22.52 8.15 4.26
N GLY A 378 22.76 9.46 4.39
CA GLY A 378 22.24 10.49 3.49
C GLY A 378 23.02 10.63 2.16
N LEU A 379 24.14 9.92 2.01
CA LEU A 379 24.98 9.99 0.81
C LEU A 379 24.41 9.12 -0.32
N ILE A 380 24.27 9.70 -1.51
CA ILE A 380 23.75 9.03 -2.69
C ILE A 380 24.86 8.14 -3.29
N ARG A 381 24.92 6.88 -2.85
CA ARG A 381 25.96 5.90 -3.21
C ARG A 381 26.25 5.81 -4.71
N ARG A 382 25.20 5.84 -5.55
CA ARG A 382 25.34 5.79 -7.02
C ARG A 382 26.12 6.97 -7.63
N ARG A 383 26.27 8.09 -6.91
CA ARG A 383 27.05 9.27 -7.34
C ARG A 383 28.48 9.27 -6.80
N LEU A 384 28.82 8.31 -5.95
CA LEU A 384 30.12 8.17 -5.30
C LEU A 384 30.74 6.79 -5.63
N PRO A 385 30.86 6.41 -6.92
CA PRO A 385 31.43 5.11 -7.28
C PRO A 385 32.91 5.06 -6.88
N GLY A 386 33.31 4.01 -6.17
CA GLY A 386 34.70 3.83 -5.73
C GLY A 386 35.14 4.71 -4.55
N THR A 387 34.26 5.57 -4.02
CA THR A 387 34.53 6.36 -2.81
C THR A 387 34.15 5.57 -1.57
N GLU A 388 35.09 5.39 -0.65
CA GLU A 388 34.84 4.82 0.67
C GLU A 388 34.08 5.81 1.56
N ILE A 389 33.09 5.33 2.32
CA ILE A 389 32.34 6.14 3.29
C ILE A 389 32.64 5.60 4.68
N ILE A 390 33.32 6.42 5.47
CA ILE A 390 33.85 6.04 6.78
C ILE A 390 33.00 6.68 7.88
N VAL A 391 32.48 5.87 8.79
CA VAL A 391 31.78 6.31 10.00
C VAL A 391 32.33 5.51 11.18
N THR A 392 33.03 6.17 12.09
CA THR A 392 33.72 5.49 13.21
C THR A 392 32.97 5.61 14.54
N LEU A 393 31.86 6.36 14.59
CA LEU A 393 31.11 6.66 15.83
C LEU A 393 30.75 5.40 16.65
N ASN A 394 30.43 4.30 15.97
CA ASN A 394 30.01 3.04 16.58
C ASN A 394 31.12 1.97 16.64
N ASP A 395 32.37 2.33 16.33
CA ASP A 395 33.51 1.42 16.50
C ASP A 395 33.61 1.00 17.97
N ALA A 396 33.84 -0.29 18.22
CA ALA A 396 33.86 -0.87 19.56
C ALA A 396 34.90 -0.22 20.50
N ARG A 397 35.94 0.41 19.95
CA ARG A 397 36.99 1.11 20.71
C ARG A 397 36.55 2.48 21.21
N VAL A 398 35.58 3.13 20.57
CA VAL A 398 35.21 4.53 20.83
C VAL A 398 34.71 4.80 22.25
N PRO A 399 33.86 3.96 22.89
CA PRO A 399 33.44 4.19 24.26
C PRO A 399 34.60 4.27 25.26
N ASP A 400 35.59 3.39 25.12
CA ASP A 400 36.77 3.38 25.99
C ASP A 400 37.69 4.56 25.68
N MET A 401 37.92 4.87 24.40
CA MET A 401 38.70 6.05 24.01
C MET A 401 38.09 7.36 24.51
N ALA A 402 36.76 7.49 24.48
CA ALA A 402 36.07 8.67 25.00
C ALA A 402 36.28 8.85 26.51
N ARG A 403 36.28 7.75 27.26
CA ARG A 403 36.56 7.75 28.70
C ARG A 403 38.02 8.12 28.98
N ASP A 404 38.96 7.53 28.26
CA ASP A 404 40.40 7.74 28.48
C ASP A 404 40.83 9.17 28.09
N LEU A 405 40.24 9.72 27.03
CA LEU A 405 40.48 11.10 26.58
C LEU A 405 39.66 12.14 27.35
N GLY A 406 38.71 11.73 28.19
CA GLY A 406 37.81 12.66 28.91
C GLY A 406 36.93 13.49 27.98
N THR A 407 36.52 12.93 26.84
CA THR A 407 35.78 13.64 25.78
C THR A 407 34.52 12.88 25.35
N THR A 408 33.77 13.41 24.37
CA THR A 408 32.56 12.73 23.86
C THR A 408 32.92 11.61 22.90
N ARG A 409 32.00 10.65 22.71
CA ARG A 409 32.17 9.58 21.69
C ARG A 409 32.45 10.13 20.30
N SER A 410 31.77 11.20 19.89
CA SER A 410 31.97 11.80 18.57
C SER A 410 33.33 12.48 18.42
N ALA A 411 33.88 13.07 19.49
CA ALA A 411 35.23 13.61 19.48
C ALA A 411 36.27 12.47 19.48
N ALA A 412 36.12 11.47 20.35
CA ALA A 412 37.01 10.31 20.38
C ALA A 412 37.02 9.52 19.07
N ALA A 413 35.89 9.43 18.37
CA ALA A 413 35.80 8.79 17.06
C ALA A 413 36.67 9.46 15.98
N VAL A 414 37.01 10.74 16.15
CA VAL A 414 37.93 11.49 15.25
C VAL A 414 39.33 10.91 15.29
N GLU A 415 39.79 10.34 16.42
CA GLU A 415 41.09 9.67 16.52
C GLU A 415 41.27 8.59 15.45
N LEU A 416 40.18 7.86 15.16
CA LEU A 416 40.17 6.80 14.18
C LEU A 416 40.19 7.32 12.73
N TRP A 417 40.14 8.64 12.50
CA TRP A 417 40.21 9.24 11.17
C TRP A 417 41.64 9.45 10.69
N ARG A 418 42.64 9.44 11.60
CA ARG A 418 44.02 9.88 11.32
C ARG A 418 44.64 9.22 10.10
N GLU A 419 44.42 7.92 9.93
CA GLU A 419 45.00 7.13 8.82
C GLU A 419 44.30 7.38 7.48
N HIS A 420 43.12 7.99 7.49
CA HIS A 420 42.28 8.19 6.31
C HIS A 420 42.10 9.66 5.93
N ILE A 421 42.54 10.60 6.77
CA ILE A 421 42.13 12.01 6.69
C ILE A 421 42.86 12.81 5.60
N GLU A 422 44.05 12.39 5.19
CA GLU A 422 44.84 13.12 4.19
C GLU A 422 44.09 13.19 2.85
N GLY A 423 43.78 14.41 2.40
CA GLY A 423 43.03 14.64 1.17
C GLY A 423 41.55 14.23 1.22
N ALA A 424 41.03 13.76 2.35
CA ALA A 424 39.64 13.32 2.49
C ALA A 424 38.63 14.48 2.44
N VAL A 425 37.36 14.13 2.19
CA VAL A 425 36.22 15.03 2.38
C VAL A 425 35.58 14.72 3.73
N ILE A 426 35.61 15.68 4.66
CA ILE A 426 35.08 15.52 6.01
C ILE A 426 33.68 16.11 6.09
N ALA A 427 32.71 15.33 6.58
CA ALA A 427 31.33 15.74 6.71
C ALA A 427 30.85 15.63 8.17
N ILE A 428 30.78 16.77 8.84
CA ILE A 428 30.34 16.85 10.24
C ILE A 428 28.95 17.46 10.28
N GLY A 429 27.93 16.64 10.53
CA GLY A 429 26.53 17.05 10.51
C GLY A 429 25.88 17.14 11.88
N ASN A 430 26.45 16.53 12.92
CA ASN A 430 25.80 16.42 14.22
C ASN A 430 26.64 17.02 15.34
N ALA A 431 27.86 16.53 15.57
CA ALA A 431 28.58 16.77 16.81
C ALA A 431 29.56 17.96 16.73
N PRO A 432 29.32 19.08 17.44
CA PRO A 432 30.26 20.19 17.50
C PRO A 432 31.62 19.79 18.09
N THR A 433 31.62 18.87 19.05
CA THR A 433 32.82 18.34 19.67
C THR A 433 33.70 17.56 18.70
N ALA A 434 33.11 16.90 17.69
CA ALA A 434 33.91 16.27 16.63
C ALA A 434 34.63 17.33 15.78
N LEU A 435 33.98 18.46 15.51
CA LEU A 435 34.61 19.56 14.77
C LEU A 435 35.71 20.24 15.59
N PHE A 436 35.47 20.54 16.87
CA PHE A 436 36.53 21.08 17.74
C PHE A 436 37.73 20.15 17.82
N HIS A 437 37.49 18.88 18.12
CA HIS A 437 38.55 17.88 18.25
C HIS A 437 39.33 17.69 16.96
N LEU A 438 38.66 17.72 15.80
CA LEU A 438 39.34 17.73 14.50
C LEU A 438 40.26 18.95 14.35
N LEU A 439 39.80 20.16 14.71
CA LEU A 439 40.61 21.37 14.61
C LEU A 439 41.82 21.33 15.55
N GLU A 440 41.65 20.83 16.77
CA GLU A 440 42.75 20.61 17.73
C GLU A 440 43.81 19.67 17.15
N ARG A 441 43.38 18.55 16.55
CA ARG A 441 44.30 17.60 15.91
C ARG A 441 45.01 18.18 14.68
N LEU A 442 44.34 19.03 13.92
CA LEU A 442 44.98 19.77 12.82
C LEU A 442 46.01 20.79 13.34
N ASP A 443 45.75 21.44 14.48
CA ASP A 443 46.72 22.33 15.15
C ASP A 443 47.95 21.55 15.66
N GLU A 444 47.77 20.26 16.03
CA GLU A 444 48.86 19.33 16.37
C GLU A 444 49.61 18.76 15.16
N GLY A 445 49.26 19.17 13.93
CA GLY A 445 49.96 18.76 12.72
C GLY A 445 49.47 17.46 12.10
N TRP A 446 48.22 17.07 12.34
CA TRP A 446 47.61 15.98 11.58
C TRP A 446 47.61 16.22 10.06
N PRO A 447 47.59 15.16 9.24
CA PRO A 447 47.39 15.29 7.81
C PRO A 447 46.10 16.07 7.51
N LYS A 448 46.13 16.86 6.44
CA LYS A 448 45.03 17.80 6.14
C LYS A 448 43.99 17.16 5.22
N PRO A 449 42.69 17.25 5.54
CA PRO A 449 41.65 16.92 4.59
C PRO A 449 41.63 17.93 3.44
N ALA A 450 41.12 17.50 2.28
CA ALA A 450 40.92 18.40 1.15
C ALA A 450 39.79 19.40 1.42
N LEU A 451 38.74 18.97 2.14
CA LEU A 451 37.57 19.80 2.40
C LEU A 451 36.88 19.42 3.72
N ILE A 452 36.54 20.43 4.53
CA ILE A 452 35.74 20.27 5.75
C ILE A 452 34.34 20.87 5.56
N LEU A 453 33.31 20.02 5.63
CA LEU A 453 31.90 20.39 5.59
C LEU A 453 31.36 20.49 7.03
N GLY A 454 31.45 21.70 7.58
CA GLY A 454 31.10 22.04 8.96
C GLY A 454 29.63 22.39 9.15
N PHE A 455 28.79 21.37 9.35
CA PHE A 455 27.36 21.52 9.60
C PHE A 455 26.87 20.93 10.94
N PRO A 456 27.65 20.83 12.04
CA PRO A 456 27.06 20.37 13.30
C PRO A 456 25.90 21.27 13.74
N VAL A 457 24.82 20.65 14.20
CA VAL A 457 23.65 21.31 14.76
C VAL A 457 23.72 21.26 16.28
N GLY A 458 23.30 22.33 16.95
CA GLY A 458 23.25 22.30 18.40
C GLY A 458 23.11 23.67 19.05
N PHE A 459 22.71 23.64 20.31
CA PHE A 459 22.60 24.85 21.14
C PHE A 459 23.88 25.18 21.89
N VAL A 460 24.79 24.20 22.03
CA VAL A 460 26.06 24.32 22.75
C VAL A 460 27.18 23.90 21.81
N GLY A 461 28.19 24.77 21.65
CA GLY A 461 29.40 24.50 20.88
C GLY A 461 29.25 24.52 19.36
N ALA A 462 28.05 24.41 18.79
CA ALA A 462 27.85 24.38 17.34
C ALA A 462 28.19 25.71 16.67
N ALA A 463 27.74 26.83 17.25
CA ALA A 463 28.00 28.14 16.66
C ALA A 463 29.50 28.47 16.71
N GLU A 464 30.12 28.12 17.84
CA GLU A 464 31.50 28.35 18.18
C GLU A 464 32.43 27.49 17.32
N SER A 465 32.19 26.18 17.18
CA SER A 465 33.05 25.28 16.39
C SER A 465 33.09 25.64 14.91
N LYS A 466 31.94 26.06 14.35
CA LYS A 466 31.87 26.51 12.95
C LYS A 466 32.45 27.90 12.75
N ALA A 467 32.34 28.78 13.76
CA ALA A 467 33.02 30.08 13.73
C ALA A 467 34.54 29.91 13.77
N GLU A 468 35.03 28.99 14.61
CA GLU A 468 36.43 28.63 14.73
C GLU A 468 36.99 28.07 13.41
N LEU A 469 36.28 27.11 12.79
CA LEU A 469 36.61 26.61 11.44
C LEU A 469 36.66 27.75 10.41
N ALA A 470 35.68 28.64 10.42
CA ALA A 470 35.58 29.70 9.44
C ALA A 470 36.61 30.82 9.64
N ALA A 471 37.07 31.04 10.87
CA ALA A 471 38.10 32.03 11.20
C ALA A 471 39.50 31.51 10.84
N ASN A 472 39.76 30.23 11.08
CA ASN A 472 41.01 29.58 10.75
C ASN A 472 40.77 28.12 10.30
N PRO A 473 40.80 27.81 9.01
CA PRO A 473 40.57 26.44 8.55
C PRO A 473 41.85 25.58 8.51
N ARG A 474 42.95 26.05 9.13
CA ARG A 474 44.25 25.33 9.24
C ARG A 474 44.85 24.96 7.87
N GLY A 475 44.51 25.73 6.84
CA GLY A 475 44.93 25.49 5.46
C GLY A 475 44.13 24.43 4.72
N CYS A 476 42.97 24.02 5.24
CA CYS A 476 41.98 23.22 4.52
C CYS A 476 40.97 24.14 3.82
N ASP A 477 40.32 23.66 2.77
CA ASP A 477 39.09 24.29 2.30
C ASP A 477 37.91 23.92 3.20
N PHE A 478 36.90 24.77 3.27
CA PHE A 478 35.70 24.48 4.06
C PHE A 478 34.41 25.06 3.48
N VAL A 479 33.29 24.48 3.90
CA VAL A 479 31.96 25.10 3.84
C VAL A 479 31.27 24.85 5.18
N ALA A 480 30.75 25.91 5.81
CA ALA A 480 30.11 25.84 7.11
C ALA A 480 28.88 26.74 7.22
N LEU A 481 27.91 26.32 8.04
CA LEU A 481 26.72 27.13 8.34
C LEU A 481 26.85 27.83 9.70
N LYS A 482 27.11 29.14 9.70
CA LYS A 482 27.31 29.91 10.95
C LYS A 482 26.12 29.79 11.91
N GLY A 483 26.41 29.68 13.21
CA GLY A 483 25.40 29.62 14.29
C GLY A 483 24.91 28.22 14.63
N ARG A 484 23.72 28.11 15.22
CA ARG A 484 23.20 26.85 15.80
C ARG A 484 22.65 25.85 14.78
N ARG A 485 22.19 26.33 13.63
CA ARG A 485 21.57 25.50 12.59
C ARG A 485 22.63 24.69 11.85
N GLY A 486 22.25 23.49 11.44
CA GLY A 486 23.11 22.51 10.78
C GLY A 486 22.30 21.24 10.59
N GLY A 487 22.96 20.10 10.63
CA GLY A 487 22.32 18.80 10.67
C GLY A 487 22.89 17.85 9.63
N SER A 488 22.69 16.56 9.88
CA SER A 488 23.15 15.49 9.00
C SER A 488 22.61 15.61 7.57
N ALA A 489 21.37 16.09 7.41
CA ALA A 489 20.77 16.34 6.09
C ALA A 489 21.55 17.41 5.30
N MET A 490 22.02 18.48 5.94
CA MET A 490 22.82 19.53 5.29
C MET A 490 24.22 19.01 4.94
N ALA A 491 24.89 18.32 5.86
CA ALA A 491 26.21 17.74 5.60
C ALA A 491 26.16 16.74 4.41
N ALA A 492 25.16 15.86 4.40
CA ALA A 492 24.95 14.92 3.31
C ALA A 492 24.59 15.63 1.99
N ALA A 493 23.75 16.68 2.04
CA ALA A 493 23.42 17.48 0.86
C ALA A 493 24.67 18.16 0.26
N ALA A 494 25.58 18.66 1.10
CA ALA A 494 26.83 19.24 0.63
C ALA A 494 27.71 18.22 -0.10
N VAL A 495 27.90 17.02 0.47
CA VAL A 495 28.64 15.93 -0.21
C VAL A 495 27.97 15.54 -1.53
N ASN A 496 26.64 15.39 -1.53
CA ASN A 496 25.89 15.04 -2.74
C ASN A 496 26.00 16.11 -3.85
N ALA A 497 26.16 17.39 -3.48
CA ALA A 497 26.39 18.47 -4.44
C ALA A 497 27.78 18.40 -5.07
N LEU A 498 28.80 18.00 -4.31
CA LEU A 498 30.15 17.73 -4.83
C LEU A 498 30.13 16.54 -5.81
N ALA A 499 29.40 15.48 -5.48
CA ALA A 499 29.35 14.25 -6.27
C ALA A 499 28.61 14.39 -7.62
N GLY A 500 27.52 15.18 -7.68
CA GLY A 500 26.70 15.25 -8.89
C GLY A 500 25.91 16.53 -9.13
N GLY A 501 26.15 17.60 -8.36
CA GLY A 501 25.44 18.88 -8.52
C GLY A 501 23.91 18.76 -8.33
N ILE A 502 23.15 19.37 -9.26
CA ILE A 502 21.67 19.36 -9.31
C ILE A 502 21.16 18.44 -10.45
N SER A 503 21.73 17.24 -10.59
CA SER A 503 21.44 16.36 -11.73
C SER A 503 20.01 15.80 -11.76
N GLU A 504 19.18 16.04 -10.73
CA GLU A 504 17.75 15.71 -10.75
C GLU A 504 16.92 16.51 -11.79
N GLU A 505 17.49 17.53 -12.45
CA GLU A 505 16.82 18.32 -13.51
C GLU A 505 16.90 17.70 -14.92
N ARG A 506 17.74 16.68 -15.14
CA ARG A 506 18.03 16.13 -16.48
C ARG A 506 17.54 14.69 -16.71
N ALA A 507 16.63 14.18 -15.87
CA ALA A 507 16.13 12.81 -15.93
C ALA A 507 14.72 12.72 -16.52
#